data_AF-A0A1B6G7E1-F1
#
_entry.id   AF-A0A1B6G7E1-F1
#
_cell.length_a   1.000
_cell.length_b   1.000
_cell.length_c   1.000
_cell.angle_alpha   90.00
_cell.angle_beta   90.00
_cell.angle_gamma   90.00
#
_symmetry.space_group_name_H-M   'P 1'
#
loop_
_entity.id
_entity.type
_entity.pdbx_description
1 polymer ?
#
loop_
_entity_poly.entity_id
_entity_poly.type
_entity_poly.pdbx_seq_one_letter_code
_entity_poly.pdbx_strand_id
1 'polypeptide(L)'
;MDTTVKIYDVEKPSISLSYWQIAAIGIVPVVGLGVWYYLRTRKPKTDLASQQNGVPKIEKAAVAENTTQTSAVSPKKEEVTVHSDIKKTPLQRAQLIKDAGNSFFKDGKYTDAIRCYTEAIDLCPSSETNILSTFYQNRAACHDQLNNLDGTVKDCTKALELNPKYTKALSRRAKAYQSLGKLPECLEDVTSVCILESFQNQKSLEMADTVLKELGKQHAKEAMQSKEPVQPSSYFVKAYFTSFPNDPVVSASDFEVVEINVSGQAGDSSISHLEQAKNMLVRGRYEEVIPACSAAVEHGEGLEPEALLLRATMYLLRGQHSLALEDLNTIINSQVQNTKITVNALIKRASLYLQSDEKEKTFEDFEKAEELDPDNPDLYLHRGQVNLLTDNTENSIKDFKKCVSLDPNFAIAVMQGHYAHYRQAVSQNSMSGIT
;
A
#
# COMPACT_ATOMS: atom_id res chain seq x y z
N MET A 1 23.08 -60.18 -20.44
CA MET A 1 23.80 -59.05 -19.81
C MET A 1 23.62 -57.87 -20.73
N ASP A 2 23.36 -56.70 -20.14
CA ASP A 2 22.76 -55.48 -20.72
C ASP A 2 21.24 -55.49 -20.94
N THR A 3 20.53 -55.03 -19.89
CA THR A 3 19.23 -54.38 -20.04
C THR A 3 19.31 -53.06 -19.27
N THR A 4 19.55 -51.98 -20.00
CA THR A 4 19.51 -50.60 -19.52
C THR A 4 18.07 -50.24 -19.18
N VAL A 5 17.79 -50.05 -17.89
CA VAL A 5 16.51 -49.54 -17.39
C VAL A 5 16.46 -48.05 -17.69
N LYS A 6 15.58 -47.65 -18.63
CA LYS A 6 15.19 -46.24 -18.80
C LYS A 6 14.42 -45.79 -17.58
N ILE A 7 15.01 -44.93 -16.77
CA ILE A 7 14.33 -44.19 -15.72
C ILE A 7 13.47 -43.13 -16.44
N TYR A 8 12.16 -43.27 -16.38
CA TYR A 8 11.23 -42.21 -16.77
C TYR A 8 11.28 -41.13 -15.69
N ASP A 9 11.61 -39.91 -16.08
CA ASP A 9 11.39 -38.71 -15.26
C ASP A 9 9.89 -38.63 -14.95
N VAL A 10 9.54 -38.94 -13.71
CA VAL A 10 8.21 -38.62 -13.18
C VAL A 10 8.20 -37.12 -12.96
N GLU A 11 7.61 -36.39 -13.90
CA GLU A 11 7.23 -34.98 -13.70
C GLU A 11 6.53 -34.88 -12.33
N LYS A 12 7.15 -34.13 -11.41
CA LYS A 12 6.53 -33.78 -10.13
C LYS A 12 5.17 -33.16 -10.45
N PRO A 13 4.05 -33.68 -9.94
CA PRO A 13 2.79 -32.97 -10.06
C PRO A 13 2.95 -31.67 -9.28
N SER A 14 3.12 -30.56 -9.99
CA SER A 14 3.10 -29.22 -9.44
C SER A 14 1.66 -28.89 -9.05
N ILE A 15 1.18 -29.53 -7.99
CA ILE A 15 0.03 -29.01 -7.25
C ILE A 15 0.59 -27.85 -6.43
N SER A 16 0.87 -26.74 -7.11
CA SER A 16 1.16 -25.47 -6.45
C SER A 16 -0.16 -24.95 -5.90
N LEU A 17 -0.51 -25.38 -4.69
CA LEU A 17 -1.55 -24.71 -3.92
C LEU A 17 -1.15 -23.23 -3.85
N SER A 18 -2.05 -22.37 -4.30
CA SER A 18 -1.85 -20.92 -4.30
C SER A 18 -1.55 -20.45 -2.87
N TYR A 19 -0.66 -19.47 -2.69
CA TYR A 19 -0.35 -18.88 -1.37
C TYR A 19 -1.62 -18.50 -0.57
N TRP A 20 -2.71 -18.18 -1.26
CA TRP A 20 -4.02 -17.89 -0.69
C TRP A 20 -4.74 -19.11 -0.09
N GLN A 21 -4.56 -20.29 -0.66
CA GLN A 21 -5.14 -21.54 -0.16
C GLN A 21 -4.42 -22.05 1.10
N ILE A 22 -3.15 -21.69 1.29
CA ILE A 22 -2.33 -22.08 2.45
C ILE A 22 -2.48 -21.07 3.60
N ALA A 23 -2.61 -19.77 3.30
CA ALA A 23 -2.90 -18.73 4.31
C ALA A 23 -4.31 -18.86 4.93
N ALA A 24 -5.25 -19.49 4.22
CA ALA A 24 -6.62 -19.70 4.67
C ALA A 24 -6.78 -20.80 5.74
N ILE A 25 -5.76 -21.63 6.00
CA ILE A 25 -5.89 -22.83 6.86
C ILE A 25 -5.69 -22.53 8.35
N GLY A 26 -5.23 -21.35 8.77
CA GLY A 26 -5.02 -21.14 10.21
C GLY A 26 -4.83 -19.73 10.73
N ILE A 27 -4.95 -18.69 9.90
CA ILE A 27 -5.04 -17.33 10.42
C ILE A 27 -6.53 -17.06 10.52
N VAL A 28 -7.09 -16.88 11.73
CA VAL A 28 -8.32 -16.11 11.83
C VAL A 28 -7.89 -14.70 11.45
N PRO A 29 -8.13 -14.25 10.21
CA PRO A 29 -7.65 -12.96 9.79
C PRO A 29 -8.69 -12.01 10.36
N VAL A 30 -8.46 -11.50 11.57
CA VAL A 30 -9.02 -10.20 11.91
C VAL A 30 -8.23 -9.18 11.09
N VAL A 31 -8.55 -9.14 9.80
CA VAL A 31 -8.28 -8.06 8.84
C VAL A 31 -6.78 -7.77 8.57
N GLY A 32 -5.86 -8.65 8.92
CA GLY A 32 -4.42 -8.50 8.61
C GLY A 32 -4.03 -8.70 7.13
N LEU A 33 -4.92 -9.24 6.29
CA LEU A 33 -4.59 -9.58 4.89
C LEU A 33 -4.38 -8.36 3.99
N GLY A 34 -5.11 -7.27 4.22
CA GLY A 34 -4.94 -6.01 3.47
C GLY A 34 -3.64 -5.29 3.83
N VAL A 35 -3.29 -5.28 5.11
CA VAL A 35 -2.04 -4.70 5.63
C VAL A 35 -0.84 -5.54 5.20
N TRP A 36 -0.94 -6.87 5.21
CA TRP A 36 0.11 -7.77 4.73
C TRP A 36 0.44 -7.56 3.24
N TYR A 37 -0.59 -7.40 2.39
CA TYR A 37 -0.39 -7.06 0.98
C TYR A 37 0.28 -5.69 0.80
N TYR A 38 -0.14 -4.69 1.58
CA TYR A 38 0.44 -3.34 1.57
C TYR A 38 1.91 -3.31 2.04
N LEU A 39 2.24 -4.01 3.12
CA LEU A 39 3.60 -4.06 3.69
C LEU A 39 4.60 -4.79 2.79
N ARG A 40 4.16 -5.80 2.03
CA ARG A 40 5.03 -6.57 1.13
C ARG A 40 5.50 -5.78 -0.11
N THR A 41 4.85 -4.67 -0.45
CA THR A 41 5.24 -3.82 -1.60
C THR A 41 6.36 -2.81 -1.29
N ARG A 42 6.81 -2.70 -0.03
CA ARG A 42 7.97 -1.89 0.33
C ARG A 42 9.26 -2.70 0.19
N LYS A 43 10.09 -2.39 -0.81
CA LYS A 43 11.50 -2.79 -0.79
C LYS A 43 12.28 -1.93 0.22
N PRO A 44 13.26 -2.46 0.97
CA PRO A 44 14.16 -1.64 1.77
C PRO A 44 15.03 -0.79 0.84
N LYS A 45 15.29 0.46 1.23
CA LYS A 45 16.33 1.30 0.62
C LYS A 45 17.68 0.65 0.91
N THR A 46 18.41 0.25 -0.13
CA THR A 46 19.84 -0.05 -0.04
C THR A 46 20.59 1.28 -0.03
N ASP A 47 21.24 1.61 1.08
CA ASP A 47 22.23 2.68 1.14
C ASP A 47 23.45 2.30 0.30
N LEU A 48 23.65 3.01 -0.81
CA LEU A 48 24.91 3.00 -1.56
C LEU A 48 25.62 4.32 -1.30
N ALA A 49 26.46 4.32 -0.27
CA ALA A 49 27.51 5.32 -0.09
C ALA A 49 28.88 4.67 -0.23
N SER A 50 29.76 5.40 -0.93
CA SER A 50 31.21 5.24 -1.04
C SER A 50 31.75 4.13 -1.95
N GLN A 51 32.20 4.55 -3.14
CA GLN A 51 33.50 4.17 -3.72
C GLN A 51 33.80 5.08 -4.92
N GLN A 52 34.50 6.20 -4.68
CA GLN A 52 35.23 6.93 -5.71
C GLN A 52 36.73 6.72 -5.47
N ASN A 53 37.38 6.01 -6.39
CA ASN A 53 38.82 5.98 -6.53
C ASN A 53 39.18 6.35 -7.99
N GLY A 54 39.83 7.50 -8.15
CA GLY A 54 41.14 7.55 -8.80
C GLY A 54 41.30 7.89 -10.30
N VAL A 55 41.76 9.14 -10.53
CA VAL A 55 42.92 9.53 -11.40
C VAL A 55 42.67 9.77 -12.92
N PRO A 56 43.33 10.73 -13.63
CA PRO A 56 43.78 12.10 -13.31
C PRO A 56 43.40 13.19 -14.35
N LYS A 57 43.61 14.45 -13.98
CA LYS A 57 43.69 15.66 -14.84
C LYS A 57 44.90 15.64 -15.77
N ILE A 58 44.75 16.18 -16.98
CA ILE A 58 45.84 16.75 -17.80
C ILE A 58 45.43 18.15 -18.26
N GLU A 59 46.22 19.14 -17.85
CA GLU A 59 46.27 20.52 -18.36
C GLU A 59 46.94 20.59 -19.75
N LYS A 60 46.59 21.61 -20.53
CA LYS A 60 47.50 22.45 -21.35
C LYS A 60 46.65 23.55 -22.01
N ALA A 61 46.81 24.82 -21.62
CA ALA A 61 47.89 25.76 -21.92
C ALA A 61 47.66 26.50 -23.25
N ALA A 62 47.49 27.82 -23.12
CA ALA A 62 47.38 28.80 -24.17
C ALA A 62 48.72 29.03 -24.89
N VAL A 63 48.66 29.32 -26.18
CA VAL A 63 49.70 30.08 -26.90
C VAL A 63 48.99 31.02 -27.89
N ALA A 64 49.23 32.31 -27.71
CA ALA A 64 48.98 33.36 -28.68
C ALA A 64 50.31 33.68 -29.38
N GLU A 65 50.30 33.89 -30.69
CA GLU A 65 51.34 34.65 -31.38
C GLU A 65 50.72 35.54 -32.47
N ASN A 66 51.16 36.80 -32.42
CA ASN A 66 50.84 37.90 -33.33
C ASN A 66 51.49 37.71 -34.71
N THR A 67 50.85 38.23 -35.75
CA THR A 67 51.60 38.96 -36.79
C THR A 67 50.73 40.09 -37.34
N THR A 68 51.19 41.31 -37.11
CA THR A 68 50.74 42.57 -37.70
C THR A 68 51.25 42.70 -39.13
N GLN A 69 50.43 43.20 -40.05
CA GLN A 69 50.88 44.19 -41.03
C GLN A 69 49.71 45.06 -41.54
N THR A 70 49.90 46.36 -41.38
CA THR A 70 49.07 47.50 -41.75
C THR A 70 49.15 47.82 -43.23
N SER A 71 48.04 48.30 -43.82
CA SER A 71 48.02 49.39 -44.82
C SER A 71 46.59 49.92 -44.98
N ALA A 72 46.45 51.24 -44.83
CA ALA A 72 45.20 51.99 -44.88
C ALA A 72 44.87 52.44 -46.33
N VAL A 73 43.57 52.56 -46.67
CA VAL A 73 42.94 53.64 -47.48
C VAL A 73 41.39 53.47 -47.41
N SER A 74 40.68 54.54 -47.08
CA SER A 74 39.20 54.67 -47.04
C SER A 74 38.61 55.10 -48.41
N PRO A 75 37.30 55.39 -48.55
CA PRO A 75 36.18 54.46 -48.71
C PRO A 75 35.48 54.62 -50.09
N LYS A 76 34.79 53.60 -50.58
CA LYS A 76 33.72 53.77 -51.59
C LYS A 76 32.48 52.96 -51.19
N LYS A 77 31.39 53.69 -50.99
CA LYS A 77 30.02 53.17 -51.04
C LYS A 77 29.76 52.71 -52.48
N GLU A 78 29.22 51.51 -52.65
CA GLU A 78 28.02 51.25 -53.46
C GLU A 78 27.67 49.75 -53.44
N GLU A 79 26.38 49.52 -53.13
CA GLU A 79 25.51 48.46 -53.63
C GLU A 79 25.73 46.99 -53.21
N VAL A 80 24.97 46.63 -52.16
CA VAL A 80 23.90 45.62 -52.17
C VAL A 80 23.96 44.62 -53.32
N THR A 81 24.28 43.36 -52.99
CA THR A 81 23.69 42.19 -53.65
C THR A 81 23.17 41.22 -52.59
N VAL A 82 21.91 41.48 -52.21
CA VAL A 82 21.00 40.55 -51.53
C VAL A 82 20.73 39.40 -52.48
N HIS A 83 21.28 38.21 -52.24
CA HIS A 83 20.73 36.96 -52.77
C HIS A 83 21.13 35.75 -51.91
N SER A 84 20.36 35.50 -50.85
CA SER A 84 20.20 34.14 -50.30
C SER A 84 18.83 33.89 -49.62
N ASP A 85 17.79 34.66 -49.99
CA ASP A 85 16.40 34.32 -49.68
C ASP A 85 15.89 33.21 -50.62
N ILE A 86 16.33 31.98 -50.37
CA ILE A 86 15.62 30.79 -50.84
C ILE A 86 14.26 30.80 -50.15
N LYS A 87 13.17 30.80 -50.92
CA LYS A 87 11.77 30.80 -50.42
C LYS A 87 11.50 29.58 -49.53
N LYS A 88 11.80 29.69 -48.23
CA LYS A 88 11.49 28.68 -47.22
C LYS A 88 9.97 28.46 -47.18
N THR A 89 9.53 27.21 -47.25
CA THR A 89 8.11 26.85 -47.12
C THR A 89 7.56 27.23 -45.75
N PRO A 90 6.24 27.41 -45.57
CA PRO A 90 5.65 27.71 -44.26
C PRO A 90 6.09 26.73 -43.17
N LEU A 91 6.16 25.44 -43.50
CA LEU A 91 6.66 24.39 -42.61
C LEU A 91 8.14 24.59 -42.22
N GLN A 92 9.01 24.91 -43.19
CA GLN A 92 10.42 25.17 -42.92
C GLN A 92 10.62 26.40 -42.04
N ARG A 93 9.79 27.44 -42.22
CA ARG A 93 9.81 28.63 -41.35
C ARG A 93 9.37 28.29 -39.93
N ALA A 94 8.25 27.57 -39.78
CA ALA A 94 7.75 27.12 -38.48
C ALA A 94 8.80 26.28 -37.72
N GLN A 95 9.51 25.39 -38.41
CA GLN A 95 10.57 24.59 -37.82
C GLN A 95 11.75 25.43 -37.30
N LEU A 96 12.18 26.45 -38.06
CA LEU A 96 13.24 27.36 -37.63
C LEU A 96 12.84 28.17 -36.41
N ILE A 97 11.59 28.64 -36.36
CA ILE A 97 11.07 29.38 -35.20
C ILE A 97 10.97 28.45 -33.98
N LYS A 98 10.56 27.19 -34.17
CA LYS A 98 10.60 26.17 -33.13
C LYS A 98 12.03 25.92 -32.63
N ASP A 99 13.02 25.91 -33.51
CA ASP A 99 14.44 25.78 -33.11
C ASP A 99 14.93 27.01 -32.33
N ALA A 100 14.50 28.22 -32.69
CA ALA A 100 14.74 29.42 -31.89
C ALA A 100 14.07 29.31 -30.50
N GLY A 101 12.83 28.82 -30.44
CA GLY A 101 12.12 28.52 -29.19
C GLY A 101 12.85 27.50 -28.31
N ASN A 102 13.45 26.46 -28.92
CA ASN A 102 14.28 25.49 -28.21
C ASN A 102 15.54 26.15 -27.60
N SER A 103 16.14 27.13 -28.29
CA SER A 103 17.26 27.90 -27.74
C SER A 103 16.83 28.70 -26.52
N PHE A 104 15.73 29.47 -26.63
CA PHE A 104 15.20 30.23 -25.50
C PHE A 104 14.79 29.34 -24.32
N PHE A 105 14.26 28.14 -24.59
CA PHE A 105 13.92 27.18 -23.55
C PHE A 105 15.17 26.71 -22.77
N LYS A 106 16.28 26.43 -23.47
CA LYS A 106 17.56 26.07 -22.84
C LYS A 106 18.14 27.22 -22.02
N ASP A 107 17.95 28.45 -22.48
CA ASP A 107 18.39 29.66 -21.78
C ASP A 107 17.48 30.03 -20.58
N GLY A 108 16.43 29.25 -20.29
CA GLY A 108 15.47 29.52 -19.22
C GLY A 108 14.49 30.66 -19.51
N LYS A 109 14.49 31.21 -20.73
CA LYS A 109 13.61 32.30 -21.16
C LYS A 109 12.28 31.74 -21.66
N TYR A 110 11.49 31.18 -20.73
CA TYR A 110 10.27 30.43 -21.08
C TYR A 110 9.18 31.28 -21.73
N THR A 111 9.06 32.56 -21.39
CA THR A 111 8.09 33.48 -22.01
C THR A 111 8.40 33.75 -23.49
N ASP A 112 9.68 33.93 -23.82
CA ASP A 112 10.14 34.15 -25.19
C ASP A 112 10.01 32.85 -26.00
N ALA A 113 10.32 31.70 -25.38
CA ALA A 113 10.09 30.39 -25.98
C ALA A 113 8.60 30.16 -26.31
N ILE A 114 7.67 30.54 -25.41
CA ILE A 114 6.22 30.44 -25.66
C ILE A 114 5.80 31.28 -26.87
N ARG A 115 6.33 32.50 -27.00
CA ARG A 115 6.08 33.34 -28.19
C ARG A 115 6.55 32.64 -29.47
N CYS A 116 7.77 32.12 -29.47
CA CYS A 116 8.31 31.39 -30.62
C CYS A 116 7.45 30.16 -30.96
N TYR A 117 7.09 29.33 -29.98
CA TYR A 117 6.25 28.16 -30.25
C TYR A 117 4.85 28.53 -30.72
N THR A 118 4.28 29.63 -30.24
CA THR A 118 2.98 30.13 -30.71
C THR A 118 3.06 30.56 -32.17
N GLU A 119 4.09 31.33 -32.54
CA GLU A 119 4.32 31.71 -33.94
C GLU A 119 4.59 30.48 -34.84
N ALA A 120 5.31 29.48 -34.33
CA ALA A 120 5.51 28.22 -35.05
C ALA A 120 4.20 27.43 -35.26
N ILE A 121 3.29 27.44 -34.28
CA ILE A 121 1.95 26.84 -34.37
C ILE A 121 1.12 27.55 -35.45
N ASP A 122 1.12 28.88 -35.45
CA ASP A 122 0.31 29.68 -36.38
C ASP A 122 0.78 29.53 -37.85
N LEU A 123 2.08 29.30 -38.07
CA LEU A 123 2.67 29.10 -39.40
C LEU A 123 2.62 27.65 -39.90
N CYS A 124 2.41 26.69 -39.01
CA CYS A 124 2.43 25.27 -39.36
C CYS A 124 1.16 24.91 -40.16
N PRO A 125 1.27 24.26 -41.33
CA PRO A 125 0.11 23.74 -42.03
C PRO A 125 -0.65 22.73 -41.18
N SER A 126 -1.99 22.83 -41.14
CA SER A 126 -2.85 21.92 -40.38
C SER A 126 -2.79 20.45 -40.83
N SER A 127 -2.29 20.19 -42.05
CA SER A 127 -2.03 18.85 -42.56
C SER A 127 -0.90 18.12 -41.82
N GLU A 128 0.02 18.85 -41.19
CA GLU A 128 1.22 18.31 -40.53
C GLU A 128 0.96 18.02 -39.03
N THR A 129 0.02 17.12 -38.75
CA THR A 129 -0.48 16.85 -37.39
C THR A 129 0.61 16.41 -36.41
N ASN A 130 1.55 15.56 -36.84
CA ASN A 130 2.66 15.10 -35.99
C ASN A 130 3.59 16.24 -35.59
N ILE A 131 3.93 17.12 -36.53
CA ILE A 131 4.83 18.26 -36.28
C ILE A 131 4.12 19.28 -35.39
N LEU A 132 2.86 19.57 -35.68
CA LEU A 132 2.03 20.46 -34.87
C LEU A 132 1.86 19.96 -33.42
N SER A 133 1.67 18.64 -33.23
CA SER A 133 1.62 18.03 -31.88
C SER A 133 2.91 18.25 -31.08
N THR A 134 4.06 18.26 -31.77
CA THR A 134 5.36 18.53 -31.16
C THR A 134 5.46 20.00 -30.70
N PHE A 135 4.94 20.94 -31.48
CA PHE A 135 4.97 22.36 -31.13
C PHE A 135 4.10 22.65 -29.90
N TYR A 136 2.89 22.10 -29.85
CA TYR A 136 2.03 22.17 -28.68
C TYR A 136 2.71 21.57 -27.44
N GLN A 137 3.33 20.40 -27.56
CA GLN A 137 4.00 19.77 -26.41
C GLN A 137 5.23 20.56 -25.92
N ASN A 138 5.96 21.20 -26.83
CA ASN A 138 7.07 22.09 -26.47
C ASN A 138 6.58 23.36 -25.76
N ARG A 139 5.46 23.95 -26.20
CA ARG A 139 4.83 25.09 -25.52
C ARG A 139 4.28 24.70 -24.14
N ALA A 140 3.66 23.53 -24.03
CA ALA A 140 3.25 22.95 -22.75
C ALA A 140 4.44 22.77 -21.79
N ALA A 141 5.63 22.43 -22.31
CA ALA A 141 6.83 22.34 -21.50
C ALA A 141 7.22 23.67 -20.87
N CYS A 142 7.12 24.77 -21.61
CA CYS A 142 7.33 26.11 -21.06
C CYS A 142 6.30 26.46 -19.98
N HIS A 143 5.02 26.12 -20.21
CA HIS A 143 3.96 26.36 -19.23
C HIS A 143 4.20 25.60 -17.92
N ASP A 144 4.66 24.35 -18.00
CA ASP A 144 5.04 23.53 -16.83
C ASP A 144 6.21 24.18 -16.06
N GLN A 145 7.21 24.74 -16.75
CA GLN A 145 8.30 25.48 -16.09
C GLN A 145 7.86 26.78 -15.42
N LEU A 146 6.81 27.42 -15.93
CA LEU A 146 6.20 28.62 -15.35
C LEU A 146 5.13 28.31 -14.30
N ASN A 147 4.95 27.04 -13.94
CA ASN A 147 3.88 26.56 -13.05
C ASN A 147 2.45 26.94 -13.52
N ASN A 148 2.27 27.17 -14.82
CA ASN A 148 0.96 27.40 -15.44
C ASN A 148 0.34 26.04 -15.79
N LEU A 149 -0.32 25.42 -14.80
CA LEU A 149 -0.89 24.08 -14.92
C LEU A 149 -2.02 24.03 -15.95
N ASP A 150 -2.92 25.02 -15.98
CA ASP A 150 -4.02 25.08 -16.95
C ASP A 150 -3.52 25.21 -18.39
N GLY A 151 -2.51 26.05 -18.63
CA GLY A 151 -1.86 26.18 -19.94
C GLY A 151 -1.21 24.87 -20.38
N THR A 152 -0.56 24.18 -19.44
CA THR A 152 0.06 22.86 -19.68
C THR A 152 -0.98 21.82 -20.10
N VAL A 153 -2.11 21.74 -19.39
CA VAL A 153 -3.19 20.79 -19.70
C VAL A 153 -3.82 21.09 -21.06
N LYS A 154 -4.09 22.37 -21.37
CA LYS A 154 -4.67 22.79 -22.65
C LYS A 154 -3.79 22.38 -23.83
N ASP A 155 -2.50 22.71 -23.77
CA ASP A 155 -1.57 22.41 -24.85
C ASP A 155 -1.28 20.92 -24.98
N CYS A 156 -1.16 20.18 -23.87
CA CYS A 156 -1.02 18.73 -23.94
C CYS A 156 -2.26 18.06 -24.52
N THR A 157 -3.47 18.56 -24.19
CA THR A 157 -4.71 18.04 -24.77
C THR A 157 -4.76 18.28 -26.27
N LYS A 158 -4.36 19.47 -26.75
CA LYS A 158 -4.23 19.73 -28.19
C LYS A 158 -3.17 18.85 -28.86
N ALA A 159 -2.04 18.60 -28.21
CA ALA A 159 -1.05 17.67 -28.73
C ALA A 159 -1.60 16.24 -28.86
N LEU A 160 -2.45 15.80 -27.93
CA LEU A 160 -3.04 14.46 -27.90
C LEU A 160 -4.23 14.29 -28.85
N GLU A 161 -5.01 15.35 -29.10
CA GLU A 161 -6.00 15.38 -30.18
C GLU A 161 -5.35 15.13 -31.55
N LEU A 162 -4.13 15.65 -31.75
CA LEU A 162 -3.36 15.50 -33.00
C LEU A 162 -2.58 14.18 -33.07
N ASN A 163 -2.02 13.73 -31.93
CA ASN A 163 -1.27 12.48 -31.81
C ASN A 163 -1.65 11.75 -30.51
N PRO A 164 -2.63 10.84 -30.54
CA PRO A 164 -3.14 10.15 -29.35
C PRO A 164 -2.12 9.28 -28.62
N LYS A 165 -1.07 8.82 -29.31
CA LYS A 165 -0.03 7.95 -28.74
C LYS A 165 1.20 8.74 -28.25
N TYR A 166 1.09 10.06 -28.12
CA TYR A 166 2.23 10.88 -27.75
C TYR A 166 2.54 10.80 -26.25
N THR A 167 3.38 9.83 -25.87
CA THR A 167 3.73 9.54 -24.47
C THR A 167 4.22 10.78 -23.70
N LYS A 168 5.05 11.64 -24.30
CA LYS A 168 5.56 12.84 -23.60
C LYS A 168 4.47 13.87 -23.29
N ALA A 169 3.40 13.94 -24.08
CA ALA A 169 2.26 14.81 -23.82
C ALA A 169 1.38 14.21 -22.72
N LEU A 170 1.12 12.89 -22.77
CA LEU A 170 0.40 12.17 -21.71
C LEU A 170 1.09 12.32 -20.35
N SER A 171 2.40 12.03 -20.26
CA SER A 171 3.14 12.12 -19.00
C SER A 171 3.15 13.54 -18.42
N ARG A 172 3.21 14.58 -19.29
CA ARG A 172 3.19 15.97 -18.85
C ARG A 172 1.80 16.39 -18.38
N ARG A 173 0.74 15.95 -19.07
CA ARG A 173 -0.65 16.22 -18.69
C ARG A 173 -1.02 15.51 -17.39
N ALA A 174 -0.62 14.25 -17.23
CA ALA A 174 -0.74 13.51 -15.98
C ALA A 174 -0.13 14.28 -14.81
N LYS A 175 1.11 14.76 -14.96
CA LYS A 175 1.79 15.55 -13.91
C LYS A 175 1.01 16.83 -13.58
N ALA A 176 0.48 17.51 -14.58
CA ALA A 176 -0.34 18.70 -14.38
C ALA A 176 -1.67 18.38 -13.67
N TYR A 177 -2.33 17.27 -14.02
CA TYR A 177 -3.54 16.81 -13.33
C TYR A 177 -3.28 16.42 -11.88
N GLN A 178 -2.16 15.76 -11.60
CA GLN A 178 -1.74 15.47 -10.23
C GLN A 178 -1.60 16.77 -9.41
N SER A 179 -0.90 17.77 -9.94
CA SER A 179 -0.75 19.07 -9.27
C SER A 179 -2.07 19.84 -9.10
N LEU A 180 -3.05 19.61 -9.97
CA LEU A 180 -4.40 20.19 -9.89
C LEU A 180 -5.36 19.42 -8.97
N GLY A 181 -4.94 18.26 -8.42
CA GLY A 181 -5.81 17.38 -7.63
C GLY A 181 -6.84 16.61 -8.46
N LYS A 182 -6.70 16.59 -9.79
CA LYS A 182 -7.56 15.84 -10.72
C LYS A 182 -7.06 14.40 -10.84
N LEU A 183 -7.18 13.66 -9.74
CA LEU A 183 -6.61 12.32 -9.61
C LEU A 183 -7.20 11.28 -10.60
N PRO A 184 -8.51 11.27 -10.90
CA PRO A 184 -9.07 10.35 -11.88
C PRO A 184 -8.47 10.53 -13.28
N GLU A 185 -8.43 11.77 -13.78
CA GLU A 185 -7.87 12.10 -15.09
C GLU A 185 -6.35 11.85 -15.13
N CYS A 186 -5.66 12.09 -14.02
CA CYS A 186 -4.26 11.72 -13.86
C CYS A 186 -4.05 10.21 -14.03
N LEU A 187 -4.88 9.39 -13.37
CA LEU A 187 -4.78 7.93 -13.43
C LEU A 187 -4.98 7.40 -14.85
N GLU A 188 -5.93 7.95 -15.60
CA GLU A 188 -6.19 7.59 -17.00
C GLU A 188 -4.95 7.84 -17.89
N ASP A 189 -4.35 9.03 -17.76
CA ASP A 189 -3.17 9.40 -18.53
C ASP A 189 -1.94 8.56 -18.16
N VAL A 190 -1.69 8.35 -16.86
CA VAL A 190 -0.56 7.53 -16.41
C VAL A 190 -0.75 6.07 -16.82
N THR A 191 -1.97 5.53 -16.73
CA THR A 191 -2.26 4.17 -17.19
C THR A 191 -1.97 4.02 -18.68
N SER A 192 -2.38 5.01 -19.48
CA SER A 192 -2.08 5.05 -20.91
C SER A 192 -0.57 5.07 -21.18
N VAL A 193 0.19 5.88 -20.43
CA VAL A 193 1.66 5.90 -20.51
C VAL A 193 2.27 4.54 -20.17
N CYS A 194 1.84 3.92 -19.06
CA CYS A 194 2.33 2.60 -18.66
C CYS A 194 2.08 1.54 -19.74
N ILE A 195 0.91 1.54 -20.36
CA ILE A 195 0.58 0.61 -21.46
C ILE A 195 1.48 0.88 -22.68
N LEU A 196 1.63 2.13 -23.10
CA LEU A 196 2.45 2.50 -24.26
C LEU A 196 3.94 2.21 -24.05
N GLU A 197 4.43 2.32 -22.81
CA GLU A 197 5.80 2.00 -22.41
C GLU A 197 5.98 0.51 -22.03
N SER A 198 4.94 -0.33 -22.23
CA SER A 198 4.96 -1.75 -21.87
C SER A 198 5.41 -2.01 -20.42
N PHE A 199 5.04 -1.12 -19.50
CA PHE A 199 5.37 -1.16 -18.07
C PHE A 199 6.89 -1.21 -17.78
N GLN A 200 7.74 -0.74 -18.71
CA GLN A 200 9.19 -0.75 -18.53
C GLN A 200 9.70 0.45 -17.72
N ASN A 201 8.96 1.56 -17.75
CA ASN A 201 9.38 2.80 -17.10
C ASN A 201 8.92 2.84 -15.64
N GLN A 202 9.87 2.64 -14.74
CA GLN A 202 9.64 2.63 -13.30
C GLN A 202 9.00 3.92 -12.79
N LYS A 203 9.33 5.09 -13.37
CA LYS A 203 8.77 6.38 -12.93
C LYS A 203 7.26 6.47 -13.21
N SER A 204 6.82 5.95 -14.35
CA SER A 204 5.40 5.89 -14.71
C SER A 204 4.63 4.96 -13.77
N LEU A 205 5.24 3.82 -13.41
CA LEU A 205 4.67 2.86 -12.44
C LEU A 205 4.52 3.47 -11.04
N GLU A 206 5.56 4.17 -10.55
CA GLU A 206 5.53 4.83 -9.24
C GLU A 206 4.47 5.93 -9.16
N MET A 207 4.30 6.68 -10.25
CA MET A 207 3.24 7.68 -10.34
C MET A 207 1.86 7.03 -10.33
N ALA A 208 1.66 5.93 -11.07
CA ALA A 208 0.41 5.18 -11.07
C ALA A 208 0.07 4.65 -9.69
N ASP A 209 1.03 4.03 -9.01
CA ASP A 209 0.88 3.50 -7.65
C ASP A 209 0.51 4.59 -6.65
N THR A 210 1.15 5.75 -6.73
CA THR A 210 0.85 6.91 -5.87
C THR A 210 -0.59 7.38 -6.06
N VAL A 211 -1.01 7.61 -7.30
CA VAL A 211 -2.36 8.10 -7.62
C VAL A 211 -3.43 7.06 -7.24
N LEU A 212 -3.16 5.78 -7.49
CA LEU A 212 -4.05 4.67 -7.08
C LEU A 212 -4.22 4.62 -5.56
N LYS A 213 -3.14 4.81 -4.79
CA LYS A 213 -3.19 4.85 -3.32
C LYS A 213 -4.01 6.04 -2.82
N GLU A 214 -3.84 7.21 -3.42
CA GLU A 214 -4.58 8.42 -3.04
C GLU A 214 -6.07 8.28 -3.33
N LEU A 215 -6.45 7.88 -4.56
CA LEU A 215 -7.84 7.61 -4.94
C LEU A 215 -8.44 6.49 -4.09
N GLY A 216 -7.70 5.40 -3.89
CA GLY A 216 -8.12 4.29 -3.04
C GLY A 216 -8.43 4.74 -1.62
N LYS A 217 -7.59 5.59 -1.02
CA LYS A 217 -7.83 6.17 0.32
C LYS A 217 -9.07 7.07 0.34
N GLN A 218 -9.25 7.91 -0.68
CA GLN A 218 -10.41 8.79 -0.77
C GLN A 218 -11.71 7.98 -0.88
N HIS A 219 -11.79 7.07 -1.84
CA HIS A 219 -12.97 6.21 -2.03
C HIS A 219 -13.21 5.31 -0.82
N ALA A 220 -12.15 4.77 -0.20
CA ALA A 220 -12.29 3.99 1.03
C ALA A 220 -12.88 4.83 2.17
N LYS A 221 -12.43 6.08 2.34
CA LYS A 221 -12.96 6.98 3.37
C LYS A 221 -14.45 7.29 3.15
N GLU A 222 -14.83 7.60 1.91
CA GLU A 222 -16.23 7.88 1.53
C GLU A 222 -17.11 6.63 1.71
N ALA A 223 -16.63 5.46 1.29
CA ALA A 223 -17.33 4.20 1.47
C ALA A 223 -17.46 3.81 2.96
N MET A 224 -16.44 4.06 3.77
CA MET A 224 -16.47 3.77 5.21
C MET A 224 -17.49 4.63 5.96
N GLN A 225 -17.77 5.85 5.51
CA GLN A 225 -18.78 6.73 6.13
C GLN A 225 -20.21 6.22 5.95
N SER A 226 -20.49 5.54 4.84
CA SER A 226 -21.81 4.99 4.51
C SER A 226 -21.91 3.48 4.73
N LYS A 227 -20.85 2.85 5.26
CA LYS A 227 -20.78 1.41 5.45
C LYS A 227 -21.65 0.99 6.64
N GLU A 228 -22.66 0.18 6.35
CA GLU A 228 -23.43 -0.50 7.40
C GLU A 228 -22.60 -1.61 8.06
N PRO A 229 -22.71 -1.82 9.38
CA PRO A 229 -21.98 -2.89 10.05
C PRO A 229 -22.51 -4.25 9.60
N VAL A 230 -21.72 -4.96 8.79
CA VAL A 230 -22.05 -6.30 8.29
C VAL A 230 -21.88 -7.32 9.41
N GLN A 231 -22.82 -8.26 9.49
CA GLN A 231 -22.75 -9.33 10.47
C GLN A 231 -21.72 -10.38 10.07
N PRO A 232 -20.87 -10.84 11.01
CA PRO A 232 -19.93 -11.91 10.73
C PRO A 232 -20.69 -13.21 10.46
N SER A 233 -20.15 -14.05 9.57
CA SER A 233 -20.69 -15.39 9.37
C SER A 233 -20.49 -16.26 10.61
N SER A 234 -21.40 -17.19 10.87
CA SER A 234 -21.28 -18.09 12.03
C SER A 234 -19.98 -18.90 12.02
N TYR A 235 -19.54 -19.35 10.84
CA TYR A 235 -18.25 -20.00 10.68
C TYR A 235 -17.09 -19.10 11.13
N PHE A 236 -17.10 -17.82 10.71
CA PHE A 236 -16.07 -16.87 11.08
C PHE A 236 -16.03 -16.60 12.58
N VAL A 237 -17.19 -16.45 13.23
CA VAL A 237 -17.26 -16.25 14.68
C VAL A 237 -16.72 -17.48 15.42
N LYS A 238 -17.14 -18.69 15.03
CA LYS A 238 -16.64 -19.94 15.63
C LYS A 238 -15.13 -20.07 15.45
N ALA A 239 -14.63 -19.86 14.23
CA ALA A 239 -13.20 -19.91 13.95
C ALA A 239 -12.42 -18.89 14.80
N TYR A 240 -12.97 -17.68 15.00
CA TYR A 240 -12.35 -16.69 15.89
C TYR A 240 -12.23 -17.18 17.33
N PHE A 241 -13.31 -17.70 17.94
CA PHE A 241 -13.21 -18.18 19.32
C PHE A 241 -12.32 -19.42 19.47
N THR A 242 -12.12 -20.23 18.42
CA THR A 242 -11.13 -21.32 18.46
C THR A 242 -9.68 -20.85 18.53
N SER A 243 -9.37 -19.57 18.20
CA SER A 243 -8.02 -19.02 18.41
C SER A 243 -7.77 -18.53 19.83
N PHE A 244 -8.79 -18.50 20.68
CA PHE A 244 -8.70 -18.12 22.09
C PHE A 244 -9.23 -19.26 22.99
N PRO A 245 -8.54 -20.41 23.06
CA PRO A 245 -8.97 -21.52 23.90
C PRO A 245 -9.01 -21.17 25.39
N ASN A 246 -8.26 -20.15 25.82
CA ASN A 246 -8.21 -19.67 27.21
C ASN A 246 -8.94 -18.33 27.39
N ASP A 247 -9.90 -17.99 26.52
CA ASP A 247 -10.73 -16.82 26.70
C ASP A 247 -11.51 -16.91 28.04
N PRO A 248 -11.46 -15.87 28.89
CA PRO A 248 -12.07 -15.92 30.21
C PRO A 248 -13.61 -15.83 30.18
N VAL A 249 -14.23 -15.53 29.03
CA VAL A 249 -15.68 -15.32 28.91
C VAL A 249 -16.37 -16.42 28.08
N VAL A 250 -15.74 -16.86 26.98
CA VAL A 250 -16.34 -17.83 26.04
C VAL A 250 -15.34 -18.91 25.66
N SER A 251 -15.66 -20.18 25.94
CA SER A 251 -14.85 -21.31 25.52
C SER A 251 -15.25 -21.80 24.12
N ALA A 252 -14.29 -22.36 23.37
CA ALA A 252 -14.58 -23.05 22.12
C ALA A 252 -15.60 -24.21 22.31
N SER A 253 -15.57 -24.87 23.47
CA SER A 253 -16.52 -25.94 23.82
C SER A 253 -17.96 -25.45 23.95
N ASP A 254 -18.18 -24.17 24.24
CA ASP A 254 -19.53 -23.59 24.35
C ASP A 254 -20.28 -23.66 23.00
N PHE A 255 -19.55 -23.69 21.87
CA PHE A 255 -20.13 -23.80 20.53
C PHE A 255 -20.49 -25.24 20.12
N GLU A 256 -20.04 -26.26 20.86
CA GLU A 256 -20.34 -27.67 20.63
C GLU A 256 -21.63 -28.11 21.36
N VAL A 257 -21.98 -27.43 22.46
CA VAL A 257 -23.17 -27.73 23.26
C VAL A 257 -24.41 -27.06 22.66
N VAL A 258 -24.95 -27.63 21.58
CA VAL A 258 -26.19 -27.11 20.94
C VAL A 258 -27.46 -27.47 21.74
N GLU A 259 -27.39 -28.45 22.64
CA GLU A 259 -28.54 -28.89 23.46
C GLU A 259 -28.29 -28.67 24.96
N ILE A 260 -28.39 -27.43 25.42
CA ILE A 260 -28.84 -27.20 26.80
C ILE A 260 -30.34 -26.93 26.74
N ASN A 261 -31.10 -27.88 27.28
CA ASN A 261 -32.45 -27.68 27.79
C ASN A 261 -32.41 -26.55 28.83
N VAL A 262 -32.45 -25.29 28.38
CA VAL A 262 -32.93 -24.22 29.23
C VAL A 262 -34.43 -24.24 29.08
N SER A 263 -35.08 -25.00 29.96
CA SER A 263 -36.47 -24.77 30.34
C SER A 263 -36.55 -23.37 30.94
N GLY A 264 -36.61 -22.35 30.09
CA GLY A 264 -36.62 -20.96 30.48
C GLY A 264 -36.96 -20.14 29.26
N GLN A 265 -38.25 -19.85 29.11
CA GLN A 265 -38.72 -18.84 28.17
C GLN A 265 -38.02 -17.52 28.46
N ALA A 266 -37.82 -16.71 27.41
CA ALA A 266 -37.35 -15.34 27.54
C ALA A 266 -38.19 -14.60 28.60
N GLY A 267 -37.58 -14.29 29.75
CA GLY A 267 -38.27 -13.64 30.87
C GLY A 267 -37.92 -14.14 32.27
N ASP A 268 -37.09 -15.17 32.43
CA ASP A 268 -36.66 -15.59 33.76
C ASP A 268 -35.66 -14.58 34.34
N SER A 269 -36.08 -13.78 35.32
CA SER A 269 -35.31 -12.69 35.94
C SER A 269 -34.10 -13.18 36.75
N SER A 270 -33.77 -14.47 36.71
CA SER A 270 -32.66 -15.09 37.42
C SER A 270 -31.38 -15.23 36.59
N ILE A 271 -31.44 -15.11 35.26
CA ILE A 271 -30.29 -15.27 34.36
C ILE A 271 -29.67 -13.90 34.09
N SER A 272 -28.39 -13.73 34.41
CA SER A 272 -27.63 -12.50 34.14
C SER A 272 -27.66 -12.15 32.65
N HIS A 273 -27.62 -10.86 32.33
CA HIS A 273 -27.62 -10.39 30.94
C HIS A 273 -26.39 -10.90 30.17
N LEU A 274 -25.27 -11.13 30.86
CA LEU A 274 -24.08 -11.74 30.27
C LEU A 274 -24.32 -13.19 29.83
N GLU A 275 -24.97 -14.02 30.66
CA GLU A 275 -25.27 -15.40 30.28
C GLU A 275 -26.29 -15.46 29.13
N GLN A 276 -27.23 -14.51 29.08
CA GLN A 276 -28.11 -14.36 27.92
C GLN A 276 -27.31 -14.03 26.65
N ALA A 277 -26.33 -13.11 26.73
CA ALA A 277 -25.46 -12.74 25.62
C ALA A 277 -24.64 -13.93 25.11
N LYS A 278 -24.07 -14.74 26.02
CA LYS A 278 -23.33 -15.97 25.68
C LYS A 278 -24.22 -17.00 24.98
N ASN A 279 -25.45 -17.19 25.46
CA ASN A 279 -26.41 -18.09 24.83
C ASN A 279 -26.77 -17.63 23.40
N MET A 280 -27.01 -16.33 23.21
CA MET A 280 -27.26 -15.73 21.90
C MET A 280 -26.07 -15.94 20.95
N LEU A 281 -24.84 -15.77 21.43
CA LEU A 281 -23.61 -15.99 20.66
C LEU A 281 -23.50 -17.44 20.16
N VAL A 282 -23.69 -18.42 21.05
CA VAL A 282 -23.62 -19.85 20.72
C VAL A 282 -24.71 -20.26 19.72
N ARG A 283 -25.92 -19.70 19.87
CA ARG A 283 -27.05 -19.91 18.94
C ARG A 283 -26.93 -19.16 17.62
N GLY A 284 -25.87 -18.38 17.43
CA GLY A 284 -25.63 -17.63 16.19
C GLY A 284 -26.49 -16.38 16.02
N ARG A 285 -27.13 -15.89 17.09
CA ARG A 285 -27.93 -14.64 17.12
C ARG A 285 -27.01 -13.45 17.43
N TYR A 286 -26.07 -13.17 16.53
CA TYR A 286 -24.99 -12.21 16.77
C TYR A 286 -25.46 -10.75 16.91
N GLU A 287 -26.60 -10.41 16.32
CA GLU A 287 -27.21 -9.09 16.37
C GLU A 287 -27.58 -8.67 17.80
N GLU A 288 -27.92 -9.64 18.64
CA GLU A 288 -28.48 -9.42 19.98
C GLU A 288 -27.42 -9.45 21.08
N VAL A 289 -26.21 -9.95 20.77
CA VAL A 289 -25.12 -10.06 21.75
C VAL A 289 -24.67 -8.70 22.27
N ILE A 290 -24.46 -7.72 21.38
CA ILE A 290 -24.03 -6.36 21.80
C ILE A 290 -25.08 -5.68 22.69
N PRO A 291 -26.38 -5.62 22.33
CA PRO A 291 -27.42 -5.11 23.22
C PRO A 291 -27.46 -5.81 24.59
N ALA A 292 -27.35 -7.14 24.62
CA ALA A 292 -27.35 -7.89 25.88
C ALA A 292 -26.12 -7.59 26.75
N CYS A 293 -24.93 -7.49 26.17
CA CYS A 293 -23.74 -7.05 26.90
C CYS A 293 -23.86 -5.62 27.42
N SER A 294 -24.45 -4.70 26.63
CA SER A 294 -24.70 -3.33 27.11
C SER A 294 -25.66 -3.29 28.30
N ALA A 295 -26.72 -4.09 28.26
CA ALA A 295 -27.63 -4.21 29.39
C ALA A 295 -26.92 -4.75 30.65
N ALA A 296 -26.01 -5.73 30.51
CA ALA A 296 -25.22 -6.25 31.62
C ALA A 296 -24.33 -5.18 32.27
N VAL A 297 -23.72 -4.31 31.46
CA VAL A 297 -22.88 -3.20 31.94
C VAL A 297 -23.72 -2.13 32.64
N GLU A 298 -24.91 -1.80 32.11
CA GLU A 298 -25.79 -0.76 32.67
C GLU A 298 -26.46 -1.17 34.00
N HIS A 299 -26.82 -2.44 34.15
CA HIS A 299 -27.53 -2.93 35.34
C HIS A 299 -26.61 -3.26 36.52
N GLY A 300 -25.28 -3.24 36.32
CA GLY A 300 -24.30 -3.39 37.40
C GLY A 300 -24.32 -4.77 38.06
N GLU A 301 -24.26 -5.84 37.25
CA GLU A 301 -24.38 -7.23 37.73
C GLU A 301 -23.09 -7.79 38.36
N GLY A 302 -22.03 -6.99 38.50
CA GLY A 302 -20.72 -7.43 39.00
C GLY A 302 -19.90 -8.26 38.01
N LEU A 303 -20.34 -8.33 36.75
CA LEU A 303 -19.71 -9.01 35.61
C LEU A 303 -19.44 -8.02 34.47
N GLU A 304 -19.23 -6.75 34.82
CA GLU A 304 -19.02 -5.68 33.86
C GLU A 304 -17.75 -5.89 33.01
N PRO A 305 -16.60 -6.33 33.57
CA PRO A 305 -15.39 -6.58 32.76
C PRO A 305 -15.58 -7.67 31.70
N GLU A 306 -16.27 -8.75 32.04
CA GLU A 306 -16.60 -9.85 31.13
C GLU A 306 -17.57 -9.40 30.03
N ALA A 307 -18.60 -8.63 30.40
CA ALA A 307 -19.55 -8.06 29.45
C ALA A 307 -18.88 -7.08 28.48
N LEU A 308 -18.00 -6.21 28.99
CA LEU A 308 -17.20 -5.29 28.17
C LEU A 308 -16.28 -6.06 27.22
N LEU A 309 -15.64 -7.15 27.68
CA LEU A 309 -14.72 -7.93 26.86
C LEU A 309 -15.44 -8.66 25.71
N LEU A 310 -16.60 -9.24 25.99
CA LEU A 310 -17.44 -9.86 24.97
C LEU A 310 -18.00 -8.81 24.00
N ARG A 311 -18.46 -7.66 24.49
CA ARG A 311 -18.96 -6.56 23.66
C ARG A 311 -17.87 -6.02 22.74
N ALA A 312 -16.67 -5.76 23.28
CA ALA A 312 -15.50 -5.37 22.51
C ALA A 312 -15.18 -6.39 21.42
N THR A 313 -15.19 -7.68 21.76
CA THR A 313 -14.98 -8.77 20.80
C THR A 313 -15.99 -8.72 19.65
N MET A 314 -17.28 -8.52 19.95
CA MET A 314 -18.30 -8.41 18.91
C MET A 314 -18.14 -7.14 18.07
N TYR A 315 -17.75 -6.02 18.67
CA TYR A 315 -17.39 -4.81 17.93
C TYR A 315 -16.21 -5.05 16.97
N LEU A 316 -15.18 -5.79 17.40
CA LEU A 316 -14.06 -6.18 16.54
C LEU A 316 -14.53 -7.01 15.35
N LEU A 317 -15.36 -8.03 15.59
CA LEU A 317 -15.88 -8.92 14.55
C LEU A 317 -16.79 -8.19 13.54
N ARG A 318 -17.44 -7.10 13.95
CA ARG A 318 -18.25 -6.22 13.09
C ARG A 318 -17.45 -5.08 12.44
N GLY A 319 -16.16 -4.95 12.73
CA GLY A 319 -15.30 -3.88 12.23
C GLY A 319 -15.56 -2.50 12.87
N GLN A 320 -16.22 -2.45 14.03
CA GLN A 320 -16.51 -1.23 14.79
C GLN A 320 -15.35 -0.91 15.75
N HIS A 321 -14.19 -0.55 15.17
CA HIS A 321 -12.93 -0.47 15.91
C HIS A 321 -12.90 0.58 17.02
N SER A 322 -13.56 1.73 16.81
CA SER A 322 -13.58 2.81 17.81
C SER A 322 -14.30 2.40 19.10
N LEU A 323 -15.44 1.72 18.97
CA LEU A 323 -16.23 1.24 20.10
C LEU A 323 -15.52 0.09 20.81
N ALA A 324 -14.89 -0.82 20.05
CA ALA A 324 -14.05 -1.88 20.64
C ALA A 324 -12.90 -1.30 21.47
N LEU A 325 -12.22 -0.26 20.95
CA LEU A 325 -11.10 0.37 21.64
C LEU A 325 -11.54 1.05 22.95
N GLU A 326 -12.72 1.67 22.98
CA GLU A 326 -13.29 2.29 24.17
C GLU A 326 -13.56 1.25 25.28
N ASP A 327 -14.21 0.13 24.95
CA ASP A 327 -14.47 -0.96 25.89
C ASP A 327 -13.16 -1.58 26.41
N LEU A 328 -12.20 -1.86 25.53
CA LEU A 328 -10.90 -2.44 25.91
C LEU A 328 -10.09 -1.50 26.81
N ASN A 329 -10.08 -0.19 26.50
CA ASN A 329 -9.43 0.80 27.36
C ASN A 329 -10.09 0.89 28.73
N THR A 330 -11.42 0.78 28.79
CA THR A 330 -12.16 0.77 30.06
C THR A 330 -11.72 -0.40 30.94
N ILE A 331 -11.63 -1.61 30.37
CA ILE A 331 -11.12 -2.80 31.07
C ILE A 331 -9.69 -2.58 31.57
N ILE A 332 -8.78 -2.15 30.69
CA ILE A 332 -7.35 -2.06 31.00
C ILE A 332 -7.05 -0.94 32.02
N ASN A 333 -7.82 0.15 31.99
CA ASN A 333 -7.63 1.27 32.92
C ASN A 333 -8.35 1.06 34.26
N SER A 334 -9.30 0.14 34.32
CA SER A 334 -9.98 -0.20 35.56
C SER A 334 -9.08 -1.05 36.47
N GLN A 335 -9.18 -0.89 37.80
CA GLN A 335 -8.48 -1.74 38.78
C GLN A 335 -9.13 -3.14 38.88
N VAL A 336 -9.48 -3.74 37.75
CA VAL A 336 -10.10 -5.07 37.69
C VAL A 336 -9.10 -6.10 38.22
N GLN A 337 -9.55 -6.87 39.21
CA GLN A 337 -8.73 -7.90 39.87
C GLN A 337 -8.52 -9.15 39.02
N ASN A 338 -9.22 -9.29 37.89
CA ASN A 338 -9.12 -10.46 37.03
C ASN A 338 -8.04 -10.27 35.94
N THR A 339 -6.84 -10.77 36.25
CA THR A 339 -5.68 -10.73 35.34
C THR A 339 -5.97 -11.32 33.96
N LYS A 340 -6.76 -12.41 33.88
CA LYS A 340 -7.05 -13.09 32.60
C LYS A 340 -7.85 -12.21 31.65
N ILE A 341 -8.81 -11.45 32.17
CA ILE A 341 -9.62 -10.51 31.39
C ILE A 341 -8.74 -9.38 30.85
N THR A 342 -7.89 -8.81 31.70
CA THR A 342 -6.97 -7.72 31.31
C THR A 342 -5.99 -8.19 30.24
N VAL A 343 -5.40 -9.38 30.38
CA VAL A 343 -4.48 -9.96 29.39
C VAL A 343 -5.18 -10.21 28.06
N ASN A 344 -6.38 -10.80 28.10
CA ASN A 344 -7.17 -11.04 26.89
C ASN A 344 -7.58 -9.71 26.20
N ALA A 345 -7.93 -8.68 26.98
CA ALA A 345 -8.19 -7.34 26.46
C ALA A 345 -6.95 -6.70 25.81
N LEU A 346 -5.76 -6.84 26.43
CA LEU A 346 -4.48 -6.37 25.86
C LEU A 346 -4.18 -7.06 24.52
N ILE A 347 -4.36 -8.38 24.42
CA ILE A 347 -4.17 -9.13 23.16
C ILE A 347 -5.11 -8.61 22.06
N LYS A 348 -6.39 -8.36 22.39
CA LYS A 348 -7.37 -7.82 21.44
C LYS A 348 -7.05 -6.37 21.05
N ARG A 349 -6.56 -5.54 21.98
CA ARG A 349 -6.16 -4.15 21.69
C ARG A 349 -4.87 -4.08 20.85
N ALA A 350 -3.90 -4.97 21.11
CA ALA A 350 -2.72 -5.13 20.26
C ALA A 350 -3.12 -5.44 18.80
N SER A 351 -4.13 -6.30 18.61
CA SER A 351 -4.66 -6.63 17.28
C SER A 351 -5.28 -5.41 16.58
N LEU A 352 -5.94 -4.51 17.33
CA LEU A 352 -6.44 -3.22 16.80
C LEU A 352 -5.31 -2.28 16.40
N TYR A 353 -4.28 -2.14 17.24
CA TYR A 353 -3.14 -1.26 16.92
C TYR A 353 -2.39 -1.73 15.67
N LEU A 354 -2.27 -3.05 15.47
CA LEU A 354 -1.69 -3.59 14.25
C LEU A 354 -2.49 -3.19 13.00
N GLN A 355 -3.82 -3.18 13.08
CA GLN A 355 -4.69 -2.74 11.97
C GLN A 355 -4.53 -1.24 11.67
N SER A 356 -4.24 -0.44 12.69
CA SER A 356 -3.94 0.99 12.57
C SER A 356 -2.49 1.30 12.17
N ASP A 357 -1.67 0.27 11.88
CA ASP A 357 -0.22 0.38 11.60
C ASP A 357 0.60 0.99 12.77
N GLU A 358 0.08 0.90 14.00
CA GLU A 358 0.74 1.35 15.23
C GLU A 358 1.53 0.19 15.87
N LYS A 359 2.67 -0.15 15.25
CA LYS A 359 3.46 -1.34 15.63
C LYS A 359 4.05 -1.24 17.03
N GLU A 360 4.50 -0.07 17.44
CA GLU A 360 5.10 0.16 18.75
C GLU A 360 4.07 -0.17 19.85
N LYS A 361 2.87 0.42 19.76
CA LYS A 361 1.78 0.14 20.71
C LYS A 361 1.32 -1.32 20.70
N THR A 362 1.39 -1.97 19.53
CA THR A 362 1.06 -3.40 19.40
C THR A 362 1.95 -4.25 20.30
N PHE A 363 3.27 -4.02 20.26
CA PHE A 363 4.22 -4.78 21.09
C PHE A 363 4.22 -4.33 22.55
N GLU A 364 3.98 -3.05 22.84
CA GLU A 364 3.78 -2.58 24.23
C GLU A 364 2.62 -3.31 24.94
N ASP A 365 1.51 -3.55 24.24
CA ASP A 365 0.37 -4.28 24.80
C ASP A 365 0.69 -5.77 25.01
N PHE A 366 1.45 -6.38 24.10
CA PHE A 366 1.91 -7.75 24.28
C PHE A 366 2.92 -7.91 25.42
N GLU A 367 3.83 -6.95 25.60
CA GLU A 367 4.78 -6.93 26.73
C GLU A 367 4.04 -6.81 28.05
N LYS A 368 3.08 -5.87 28.17
CA LYS A 368 2.22 -5.75 29.36
C LYS A 368 1.42 -7.02 29.63
N ALA A 369 0.94 -7.69 28.59
CA ALA A 369 0.22 -8.95 28.73
C ALA A 369 1.14 -10.07 29.28
N GLU A 370 2.40 -10.12 28.81
CA GLU A 370 3.42 -11.07 29.29
C GLU A 370 3.83 -10.81 30.74
N GLU A 371 3.95 -9.54 31.13
CA GLU A 371 4.23 -9.14 32.53
C GLU A 371 3.11 -9.58 33.50
N LEU A 372 1.86 -9.53 33.04
CA LEU A 372 0.69 -9.88 33.85
C LEU A 372 0.44 -11.40 33.93
N ASP A 373 0.59 -12.12 32.82
CA ASP A 373 0.36 -13.57 32.75
C ASP A 373 1.35 -14.23 31.76
N PRO A 374 2.58 -14.54 32.23
CA PRO A 374 3.63 -15.11 31.38
C PRO A 374 3.35 -16.56 30.95
N ASP A 375 2.35 -17.22 31.53
CA ASP A 375 2.00 -18.60 31.23
C ASP A 375 0.71 -18.71 30.39
N ASN A 376 0.27 -17.61 29.79
CA ASN A 376 -0.88 -17.57 28.88
C ASN A 376 -0.50 -18.04 27.46
N PRO A 377 -1.02 -19.18 26.93
CA PRO A 377 -0.68 -19.63 25.59
C PRO A 377 -1.26 -18.77 24.47
N ASP A 378 -2.42 -18.14 24.67
CA ASP A 378 -3.11 -17.32 23.67
C ASP A 378 -2.28 -16.07 23.33
N LEU A 379 -1.61 -15.49 24.34
CA LEU A 379 -0.66 -14.39 24.17
C LEU A 379 0.42 -14.73 23.15
N TYR A 380 1.12 -15.85 23.34
CA TYR A 380 2.20 -16.26 22.47
C TYR A 380 1.70 -16.69 21.10
N LEU A 381 0.51 -17.29 21.00
CA LEU A 381 -0.10 -17.57 19.69
C LEU A 381 -0.27 -16.26 18.89
N HIS A 382 -0.94 -15.28 19.48
CA HIS A 382 -1.27 -14.04 18.79
C HIS A 382 -0.04 -13.18 18.52
N ARG A 383 0.88 -13.04 19.48
CA ARG A 383 2.17 -12.35 19.26
C ARG A 383 3.00 -13.03 18.18
N GLY A 384 3.04 -14.37 18.17
CA GLY A 384 3.71 -15.16 17.15
C GLY A 384 3.13 -14.94 15.75
N GLN A 385 1.80 -14.84 15.63
CA GLN A 385 1.11 -14.50 14.38
C GLN A 385 1.45 -13.08 13.90
N VAL A 386 1.45 -12.11 14.81
CA VAL A 386 1.83 -10.72 14.48
C VAL A 386 3.29 -10.63 14.02
N ASN A 387 4.20 -11.31 14.72
CA ASN A 387 5.61 -11.42 14.32
C ASN A 387 5.75 -12.05 12.92
N LEU A 388 4.96 -13.07 12.60
CA LEU A 388 4.98 -13.70 11.28
C LEU A 388 4.48 -12.78 10.17
N LEU A 389 3.42 -12.00 10.45
CA LEU A 389 2.86 -11.02 9.50
C LEU A 389 3.81 -9.85 9.25
N THR A 390 4.61 -9.47 10.25
CA THR A 390 5.62 -8.41 10.16
C THR A 390 6.99 -8.91 9.68
N ASP A 391 7.07 -10.16 9.22
CA ASP A 391 8.27 -10.86 8.73
C ASP A 391 9.39 -11.06 9.78
N ASN A 392 9.06 -10.88 11.06
CA ASN A 392 9.92 -11.22 12.20
C ASN A 392 9.83 -12.73 12.52
N THR A 393 10.32 -13.54 11.59
CA THR A 393 10.19 -15.01 11.65
C THR A 393 10.88 -15.64 12.86
N GLU A 394 12.00 -15.07 13.33
CA GLU A 394 12.74 -15.60 14.48
C GLU A 394 11.92 -15.50 15.78
N ASN A 395 11.36 -14.33 16.06
CA ASN A 395 10.51 -14.13 17.24
C ASN A 395 9.19 -14.90 17.12
N SER A 396 8.63 -14.99 15.92
CA SER A 396 7.44 -15.81 15.65
C SER A 396 7.65 -17.27 16.05
N ILE A 397 8.79 -17.87 15.67
CA ILE A 397 9.14 -19.25 16.04
C ILE A 397 9.30 -19.40 17.56
N LYS A 398 9.93 -18.42 18.23
CA LYS A 398 10.09 -18.45 19.70
C LYS A 398 8.73 -18.44 20.40
N ASP A 399 7.83 -17.57 19.98
CA ASP A 399 6.48 -17.45 20.52
C ASP A 399 5.68 -18.74 20.29
N PHE A 400 5.66 -19.31 19.08
CA PHE A 400 4.94 -20.56 18.83
C PHE A 400 5.50 -21.73 19.64
N LYS A 401 6.83 -21.81 19.84
CA LYS A 401 7.43 -22.82 20.71
C LYS A 401 6.99 -22.66 22.17
N LYS A 402 6.95 -21.42 22.68
CA LYS A 402 6.47 -21.14 24.04
C LYS A 402 4.98 -21.47 24.18
N CYS A 403 4.16 -21.11 23.21
CA CYS A 403 2.74 -21.49 23.14
C CYS A 403 2.54 -23.01 23.25
N VAL A 404 3.23 -23.79 22.40
CA VAL A 404 3.15 -25.27 22.40
C VAL A 404 3.69 -25.88 23.69
N SER A 405 4.67 -25.25 24.34
CA SER A 405 5.17 -25.72 25.64
C SER A 405 4.18 -25.53 26.78
N LEU A 406 3.31 -24.51 26.67
CA LEU A 406 2.25 -24.21 27.65
C LEU A 406 0.99 -25.04 27.38
N ASP A 407 0.61 -25.19 26.11
CA ASP A 407 -0.50 -26.04 25.67
C ASP A 407 -0.09 -26.92 24.47
N PRO A 408 0.33 -28.17 24.72
CA PRO A 408 0.73 -29.11 23.66
C PRO A 408 -0.43 -29.50 22.73
N ASN A 409 -1.68 -29.35 23.17
CA ASN A 409 -2.86 -29.70 22.37
C ASN A 409 -3.31 -28.54 21.46
N PHE A 410 -2.63 -27.40 21.51
CA PHE A 410 -2.94 -26.26 20.65
C PHE A 410 -2.49 -26.49 19.21
N ALA A 411 -3.26 -27.29 18.46
CA ALA A 411 -2.93 -27.73 17.11
C ALA A 411 -2.58 -26.58 16.15
N ILE A 412 -3.26 -25.43 16.30
CA ILE A 412 -3.01 -24.21 15.51
C ILE A 412 -1.57 -23.71 15.73
N ALA A 413 -1.10 -23.65 16.97
CA ALA A 413 0.25 -23.18 17.30
C ALA A 413 1.34 -24.09 16.70
N VAL A 414 1.14 -25.41 16.73
CA VAL A 414 2.05 -26.39 16.12
C VAL A 414 2.15 -26.18 14.61
N MET A 415 1.00 -26.10 13.94
CA MET A 415 0.93 -25.89 12.49
C MET A 415 1.57 -24.55 12.08
N GLN A 416 1.26 -23.47 12.79
CA GLN A 416 1.82 -22.15 12.52
C GLN A 416 3.33 -22.09 12.81
N GLY A 417 3.81 -22.80 13.83
CA GLY A 417 5.24 -22.98 14.11
C GLY A 417 5.99 -23.65 12.95
N HIS A 418 5.44 -24.74 12.39
CA HIS A 418 6.01 -25.36 11.20
C HIS A 418 6.02 -24.44 9.99
N TYR A 419 4.95 -23.66 9.78
CA TYR A 419 4.89 -22.68 8.71
C TYR A 419 5.90 -21.54 8.90
N ALA A 420 6.12 -21.06 10.12
CA ALA A 420 7.14 -20.07 10.44
C ALA A 420 8.55 -20.59 10.14
N HIS A 421 8.84 -21.85 10.47
CA HIS A 421 10.09 -22.52 10.09
C HIS A 421 10.27 -22.63 8.58
N TYR A 422 9.22 -23.01 7.85
CA TYR A 422 9.24 -23.02 6.39
C TYR A 422 9.55 -21.63 5.80
N ARG A 423 8.89 -20.58 6.30
CA ARG A 423 9.12 -19.19 5.89
C ARG A 423 10.56 -18.75 6.12
N GLN A 424 11.13 -19.08 7.27
CA GLN A 424 12.53 -18.79 7.59
C GLN A 424 13.49 -19.50 6.61
N ALA A 425 13.27 -20.79 6.34
CA ALA A 425 14.10 -21.56 5.43
C ALA A 425 14.04 -21.04 3.98
N VAL A 426 12.85 -20.65 3.50
CA VAL A 426 12.69 -20.04 2.16
C VAL A 426 13.44 -18.72 2.04
N SER A 427 13.39 -17.87 3.09
CA SER A 427 14.12 -16.60 3.11
C SER A 427 15.64 -16.81 3.07
N GLN A 428 16.15 -17.78 3.83
CA GLN A 428 17.58 -18.12 3.87
C GLN A 428 18.08 -18.72 2.54
N ASN A 429 17.32 -19.64 1.94
CA ASN A 429 17.67 -20.23 0.64
C ASN A 429 17.67 -19.19 -0.48
N SER A 430 16.74 -18.22 -0.45
CA SER A 430 16.72 -17.10 -1.40
C SER A 430 17.97 -16.20 -1.28
N MET A 431 18.61 -16.13 -0.11
CA MET A 431 19.88 -15.41 0.06
C MET A 431 21.10 -16.23 -0.39
N SER A 432 21.07 -17.56 -0.24
CA SER A 432 22.18 -18.44 -0.67
C SER A 432 22.35 -18.58 -2.20
N GLY A 433 21.35 -18.16 -2.99
CA GLY A 433 21.41 -18.16 -4.46
C GLY A 433 21.96 -16.88 -5.09
N ILE A 434 22.44 -15.91 -4.29
CA ILE A 434 22.95 -14.60 -4.74
C ILE A 434 24.46 -14.43 -4.47
N THR A 435 25.11 -15.38 -3.79
CA THR A 435 26.58 -15.45 -3.63
C THR A 435 27.18 -16.41 -4.64
#